data_AF-A0A329ZMV3-F1
#
_entry.id   AF-A0A329ZMV3-F1
#
_cell.length_a   1.000
_cell.length_b   1.000
_cell.length_c   1.000
_cell.angle_alpha   90.00
_cell.angle_beta   90.00
_cell.angle_gamma   90.00
#
_symmetry.space_group_name_H-M   'P 1'
#
loop_
_entity.id
_entity.type
_entity.pdbx_description
1 polymer ?
#
loop_
_entity_poly.entity_id
_entity_poly.type
_entity_poly.pdbx_seq_one_letter_code
_entity_poly.pdbx_strand_id
1 'polypeptide(L)'
;MNQIVKYHNDFNKIKLPSFNELQQNLLFGIISKIREKGDSIFEFSATELNEFVKERNYTKKELFQEVSNLKTNFFKADFTIIEREGNKVAERTINLFQDFTIFYEDNKDTHDFVKFEKIRIQVNPTFQYLLNGIISNFTRFELVEFISLSGKYTKTLYRLLKQFRSTGYLKMEWEEFKRVIDIPENKTMGEIDKFILKPALKELTKPRTLFDIKRIPFENLSYTKIKGKGRGRGGNVIGIEFTFTIQEPLELKEETIKKESQELTQEIPPEANQHQAERLQECIDRITKSKRIPTPTAPIMYAYVGIHLEGGKIINAYKSQNVYSIEILTEDNSTIILSFATITELESYIKEHQI
;
A
#
# COMPACT_ATOMS: atom_id res chain seq x y z
N MET A 1 -19.95 -6.54 -10.42
CA MET A 1 -19.04 -7.17 -9.44
C MET A 1 -18.68 -6.15 -8.36
N ASN A 2 -19.06 -6.39 -7.10
CA ASN A 2 -18.68 -5.54 -5.98
C ASN A 2 -17.43 -6.13 -5.27
N GLN A 3 -16.32 -6.23 -5.99
CA GLN A 3 -15.07 -6.79 -5.48
C GLN A 3 -14.22 -5.67 -4.85
N ILE A 4 -13.62 -5.96 -3.71
CA ILE A 4 -12.78 -5.02 -2.97
C ILE A 4 -11.34 -5.52 -3.00
N VAL A 5 -10.41 -4.61 -3.28
CA VAL A 5 -8.97 -4.84 -3.05
C VAL A 5 -8.61 -4.36 -1.65
N LYS A 6 -7.88 -5.18 -0.89
CA LYS A 6 -7.29 -4.79 0.41
C LYS A 6 -5.92 -5.44 0.53
N TYR A 7 -4.94 -4.65 0.93
CA TYR A 7 -3.59 -5.13 1.23
C TYR A 7 -2.95 -4.21 2.28
N HIS A 8 -1.95 -4.69 3.00
CA HIS A 8 -1.20 -3.90 3.99
C HIS A 8 -0.41 -2.76 3.32
N ASN A 9 -0.33 -1.60 3.94
CA ASN A 9 0.30 -0.41 3.35
C ASN A 9 1.76 -0.59 2.93
N ASP A 10 2.49 -1.54 3.54
CA ASP A 10 3.86 -1.88 3.12
C ASP A 10 3.94 -2.39 1.69
N PHE A 11 2.86 -2.94 1.13
CA PHE A 11 2.81 -3.32 -0.27
C PHE A 11 3.00 -2.11 -1.22
N ASN A 12 2.66 -0.90 -0.77
CA ASN A 12 2.93 0.33 -1.53
C ASN A 12 4.40 0.75 -1.47
N LYS A 13 5.20 0.23 -0.52
CA LYS A 13 6.64 0.51 -0.39
C LYS A 13 7.49 -0.38 -1.30
N ILE A 14 6.95 -1.54 -1.70
CA ILE A 14 7.62 -2.48 -2.61
C ILE A 14 7.74 -1.87 -3.99
N LYS A 15 8.94 -1.97 -4.58
CA LYS A 15 9.15 -1.62 -5.99
C LYS A 15 8.51 -2.71 -6.86
N LEU A 16 7.28 -2.46 -7.31
CA LEU A 16 6.68 -3.32 -8.32
C LEU A 16 7.44 -3.14 -9.65
N PRO A 17 7.53 -4.20 -10.47
CA PRO A 17 7.97 -4.09 -11.86
C PRO A 17 7.21 -3.01 -12.63
N SER A 18 7.80 -2.57 -13.74
CA SER A 18 7.18 -1.68 -14.72
C SER A 18 5.99 -2.36 -15.42
N PHE A 19 4.89 -2.56 -14.70
CA PHE A 19 3.67 -3.17 -15.22
C PHE A 19 2.91 -2.20 -16.12
N ASN A 20 2.40 -2.72 -17.23
CA ASN A 20 1.42 -2.00 -18.04
C ASN A 20 0.06 -1.92 -17.33
N GLU A 21 -0.89 -1.22 -17.92
CA GLU A 21 -2.24 -1.04 -17.37
C GLU A 21 -2.94 -2.38 -17.07
N LEU A 22 -2.86 -3.30 -18.02
CA LEU A 22 -3.52 -4.59 -17.98
C LEU A 22 -2.93 -5.52 -16.91
N GLN A 23 -1.61 -5.53 -16.81
CA GLN A 23 -0.87 -6.29 -15.81
C GLN A 23 -1.19 -5.79 -14.40
N GLN A 24 -1.34 -4.48 -14.21
CA GLN A 24 -1.81 -3.95 -12.92
C GLN A 24 -3.25 -4.40 -12.63
N ASN A 25 -4.14 -4.38 -13.62
CA ASN A 25 -5.51 -4.86 -13.45
C ASN A 25 -5.56 -6.33 -13.03
N LEU A 26 -4.81 -7.20 -13.73
CA LEU A 26 -4.68 -8.62 -13.38
C LEU A 26 -4.13 -8.80 -11.96
N LEU A 27 -3.06 -8.10 -11.60
CA LEU A 27 -2.46 -8.18 -10.27
C LEU A 27 -3.44 -7.80 -9.16
N PHE A 28 -4.10 -6.65 -9.27
CA PHE A 28 -5.04 -6.22 -8.23
C PHE A 28 -6.35 -6.99 -8.24
N GLY A 29 -6.74 -7.55 -9.39
CA GLY A 29 -7.81 -8.53 -9.49
C GLY A 29 -7.50 -9.81 -8.73
N ILE A 30 -6.31 -10.38 -8.93
CA ILE A 30 -5.79 -11.52 -8.16
C ILE A 30 -5.76 -11.18 -6.67
N ILE A 31 -5.18 -10.05 -6.27
CA ILE A 31 -5.13 -9.60 -4.86
C ILE A 31 -6.53 -9.45 -4.26
N SER A 32 -7.53 -9.02 -5.05
CA SER A 32 -8.92 -8.92 -4.56
C SER A 32 -9.50 -10.26 -4.12
N LYS A 33 -9.01 -11.37 -4.69
CA LYS A 33 -9.46 -12.74 -4.45
C LYS A 33 -8.59 -13.53 -3.49
N ILE A 34 -7.37 -13.08 -3.20
CA ILE A 34 -6.46 -13.73 -2.26
C ILE A 34 -6.97 -13.66 -0.80
N ARG A 35 -8.14 -13.06 -0.54
CA ARG A 35 -8.68 -12.94 0.80
C ARG A 35 -9.26 -14.23 1.38
N GLU A 36 -8.99 -14.37 2.69
CA GLU A 36 -9.78 -15.14 3.66
C GLU A 36 -9.73 -16.66 3.58
N LYS A 37 -8.52 -17.22 3.37
CA LYS A 37 -8.18 -18.54 3.89
C LYS A 37 -6.73 -18.52 4.33
N GLY A 38 -6.36 -19.31 5.34
CA GLY A 38 -4.95 -19.60 5.66
C GLY A 38 -4.19 -20.32 4.54
N ASP A 39 -4.75 -20.32 3.33
CA ASP A 39 -4.21 -20.90 2.12
C ASP A 39 -3.07 -20.03 1.60
N SER A 40 -1.97 -20.68 1.24
CA SER A 40 -0.86 -20.02 0.56
C SER A 40 -0.94 -20.17 -0.96
N ILE A 41 -1.82 -21.04 -1.47
CA ILE A 41 -1.93 -21.43 -2.88
C ILE A 41 -3.32 -21.06 -3.40
N PHE A 42 -3.36 -20.36 -4.52
CA PHE A 42 -4.57 -19.85 -5.16
C PHE A 42 -4.60 -20.28 -6.63
N GLU A 43 -5.77 -20.69 -7.11
CA GLU A 43 -5.98 -20.98 -8.53
C GLU A 43 -6.99 -20.01 -9.13
N PHE A 44 -6.74 -19.55 -10.35
CA PHE A 44 -7.63 -18.68 -11.10
C PHE A 44 -7.83 -19.22 -12.50
N SER A 45 -9.06 -19.50 -12.88
CA SER A 45 -9.40 -19.91 -14.24
C SER A 45 -9.20 -18.76 -15.24
N ALA A 46 -9.03 -19.11 -16.52
CA ALA A 46 -8.96 -18.11 -17.59
C ALA A 46 -10.21 -17.22 -17.63
N THR A 47 -11.38 -17.76 -17.29
CA THR A 47 -12.63 -16.98 -17.19
C THR A 47 -12.55 -15.92 -16.09
N GLU A 48 -12.11 -16.30 -14.88
CA GLU A 48 -11.97 -15.36 -13.76
C GLU A 48 -10.91 -14.29 -14.04
N LEU A 49 -9.79 -14.64 -14.67
CA LEU A 49 -8.77 -13.66 -15.05
C LEU A 49 -9.29 -12.67 -16.08
N ASN A 50 -10.18 -13.11 -16.97
CA ASN A 50 -10.80 -12.25 -17.96
C ASN A 50 -11.79 -11.23 -17.32
N GLU A 51 -12.30 -11.50 -16.12
CA GLU A 51 -13.13 -10.53 -15.37
C GLU A 51 -12.33 -9.29 -14.93
N PHE A 52 -11.01 -9.43 -14.78
CA PHE A 52 -10.15 -8.35 -14.29
C PHE A 52 -9.71 -7.38 -15.38
N VAL A 53 -10.03 -7.65 -16.64
CA VAL A 53 -9.51 -6.87 -17.78
C VAL A 53 -10.62 -6.05 -18.43
N LYS A 54 -10.49 -4.71 -18.31
CA LYS A 54 -11.55 -3.71 -18.55
C LYS A 54 -12.04 -3.59 -20.00
N GLU A 55 -11.15 -3.81 -20.97
CA GLU A 55 -11.29 -3.14 -22.28
C GLU A 55 -12.04 -3.95 -23.33
N ARG A 56 -12.02 -5.29 -23.21
CA ARG A 56 -12.76 -6.24 -24.04
C ARG A 56 -12.58 -7.65 -23.48
N ASN A 57 -13.44 -8.58 -23.91
CA ASN A 57 -13.16 -10.00 -23.72
C ASN A 57 -11.91 -10.36 -24.55
N TYR A 58 -10.76 -10.50 -23.89
CA TYR A 58 -9.54 -10.92 -24.55
C TYR A 58 -9.72 -12.34 -25.08
N THR A 59 -9.14 -12.64 -26.23
CA THR A 59 -9.07 -14.03 -26.68
C THR A 59 -8.23 -14.82 -25.68
N LYS A 60 -8.47 -16.13 -25.58
CA LYS A 60 -7.71 -17.01 -24.69
C LYS A 60 -6.20 -16.90 -24.91
N LYS A 61 -5.76 -16.68 -26.16
CA LYS A 61 -4.35 -16.51 -26.55
C LYS A 61 -3.78 -15.17 -26.10
N GLU A 62 -4.52 -14.07 -26.26
CA GLU A 62 -4.06 -12.76 -25.78
C GLU A 62 -3.97 -12.74 -24.25
N LEU A 63 -4.99 -13.27 -23.56
CA LEU A 63 -4.99 -13.36 -22.10
C LEU A 63 -3.82 -14.21 -21.60
N PHE A 64 -3.54 -15.34 -22.25
CA PHE A 64 -2.37 -16.17 -21.96
C PHE A 64 -1.06 -15.40 -22.09
N GLN A 65 -0.89 -14.61 -23.15
CA GLN A 65 0.31 -13.81 -23.35
C GLN A 65 0.48 -12.77 -22.24
N GLU A 66 -0.61 -12.10 -21.84
CA GLU A 66 -0.58 -11.06 -20.82
C GLU A 66 -0.30 -11.63 -19.42
N VAL A 67 -0.86 -12.79 -19.11
CA VAL A 67 -0.55 -13.55 -17.89
C VAL A 67 0.91 -14.04 -17.89
N SER A 68 1.42 -14.50 -19.03
CA SER A 68 2.83 -14.90 -19.18
C SER A 68 3.79 -13.73 -19.02
N ASN A 69 3.42 -12.56 -19.55
CA ASN A 69 4.17 -11.32 -19.38
C ASN A 69 4.11 -10.84 -17.92
N LEU A 70 2.94 -10.94 -17.27
CA LEU A 70 2.77 -10.65 -15.85
C LEU A 70 3.72 -11.52 -15.02
N LYS A 71 3.70 -12.84 -15.20
CA LYS A 71 4.63 -13.79 -14.56
C LYS A 71 6.08 -13.36 -14.77
N THR A 72 6.48 -13.17 -16.02
CA THR A 72 7.86 -12.80 -16.37
C THR A 72 8.32 -11.52 -15.67
N ASN A 73 7.48 -10.48 -15.68
CA ASN A 73 7.78 -9.22 -15.01
C ASN A 73 7.82 -9.39 -13.50
N PHE A 74 6.94 -10.22 -12.94
CA PHE A 74 6.86 -10.50 -11.52
C PHE A 74 8.15 -11.12 -10.96
N PHE A 75 8.71 -12.11 -11.65
CA PHE A 75 9.99 -12.73 -11.24
C PHE A 75 11.23 -11.90 -11.57
N LYS A 76 11.08 -10.86 -12.39
CA LYS A 76 12.12 -9.83 -12.61
C LYS A 76 12.07 -8.71 -11.58
N ALA A 77 11.04 -8.66 -10.74
CA ALA A 77 10.92 -7.65 -9.71
C ALA A 77 12.09 -7.74 -8.73
N ASP A 78 12.66 -6.60 -8.40
CA ASP A 78 13.69 -6.50 -7.38
C ASP A 78 13.03 -6.54 -5.99
N PHE A 79 12.92 -7.74 -5.43
CA PHE A 79 12.51 -7.95 -4.05
C PHE A 79 13.72 -8.24 -3.15
N THR A 80 14.81 -7.51 -3.34
CA THR A 80 16.02 -7.69 -2.58
C THR A 80 15.91 -7.05 -1.19
N ILE A 81 16.13 -7.86 -0.17
CA ILE A 81 16.28 -7.48 1.23
C ILE A 81 17.76 -7.43 1.55
N ILE A 82 18.22 -6.31 2.10
CA ILE A 82 19.60 -6.13 2.55
C ILE A 82 19.63 -6.28 4.07
N GLU A 83 20.20 -7.37 4.55
CA GLU A 83 20.42 -7.64 5.96
C GLU A 83 21.88 -7.30 6.33
N ARG A 84 22.08 -6.65 7.48
CA ARG A 84 23.41 -6.28 7.97
C ARG A 84 23.64 -6.88 9.35
N GLU A 85 24.71 -7.65 9.47
CA GLU A 85 25.13 -8.26 10.74
C GLU A 85 26.61 -7.94 10.97
N GLY A 86 26.88 -6.96 11.84
CA GLY A 86 28.22 -6.41 12.04
C GLY A 86 28.81 -5.85 10.74
N ASN A 87 29.93 -6.41 10.31
CA ASN A 87 30.60 -6.04 9.05
C ASN A 87 30.14 -6.88 7.84
N LYS A 88 29.22 -7.83 8.02
CA LYS A 88 28.71 -8.68 6.94
C LYS A 88 27.42 -8.08 6.38
N VAL A 89 27.32 -8.10 5.05
CA VAL A 89 26.12 -7.72 4.31
C VAL A 89 25.60 -8.99 3.63
N ALA A 90 24.36 -9.37 3.95
CA ALA A 90 23.66 -10.44 3.26
C ALA A 90 22.61 -9.80 2.34
N GLU A 91 22.66 -10.17 1.07
CA GLU A 91 21.71 -9.74 0.05
C GLU A 91 20.83 -10.94 -0.31
N ARG A 92 19.53 -10.81 -0.06
CA ARG A 92 18.56 -11.88 -0.30
C ARG A 92 17.43 -11.38 -1.18
N THR A 93 17.22 -11.99 -2.34
CA THR A 93 16.05 -11.71 -3.18
C THR A 93 14.93 -12.69 -2.85
N ILE A 94 13.77 -12.18 -2.41
CA ILE A 94 12.61 -13.01 -2.04
C ILE A 94 11.40 -12.51 -2.83
N ASN A 95 10.85 -13.30 -3.75
CA ASN A 95 9.69 -12.87 -4.54
C ASN A 95 8.38 -12.90 -3.73
N LEU A 96 7.44 -11.99 -4.04
CA LEU A 96 6.09 -12.02 -3.44
C LEU A 96 5.35 -13.34 -3.72
N PHE A 97 5.47 -13.87 -4.93
CA PHE A 97 4.98 -15.20 -5.28
C PHE A 97 6.17 -16.15 -5.38
N GLN A 98 6.13 -17.24 -4.63
CA GLN A 98 7.18 -18.28 -4.69
C GLN A 98 6.93 -19.28 -5.83
N ASP A 99 5.68 -19.49 -6.22
CA ASP A 99 5.27 -20.28 -7.39
C ASP A 99 4.26 -19.49 -8.23
N PHE A 100 4.43 -19.54 -9.54
CA PHE A 100 3.46 -19.07 -10.53
C PHE A 100 3.46 -20.05 -11.71
N THR A 101 2.47 -20.93 -11.70
CA THR A 101 2.27 -21.94 -12.73
C THR A 101 1.13 -21.51 -13.67
N ILE A 102 1.34 -21.65 -14.98
CA ILE A 102 0.35 -21.36 -16.02
C ILE A 102 -0.02 -22.69 -16.66
N PHE A 103 -1.29 -23.08 -16.59
CA PHE A 103 -1.82 -24.30 -17.20
C PHE A 103 -2.47 -23.95 -18.55
N TYR A 104 -1.95 -24.55 -19.61
CA TYR A 104 -2.45 -24.40 -20.97
C TYR A 104 -2.27 -25.71 -21.74
N GLU A 105 -3.07 -25.90 -22.78
CA GLU A 105 -2.98 -27.00 -23.72
C GLU A 105 -2.29 -26.52 -25.00
N ASP A 106 -1.40 -27.34 -25.54
CA ASP A 106 -0.81 -27.21 -26.87
C ASP A 106 -1.08 -28.45 -27.73
N ASN A 107 -0.94 -28.29 -29.04
CA ASN A 107 -0.96 -29.42 -29.96
C ASN A 107 0.35 -30.20 -29.81
N LYS A 108 0.30 -31.50 -29.55
CA LYS A 108 1.50 -32.33 -29.29
C LYS A 108 2.49 -32.38 -30.46
N ASP A 109 1.99 -32.28 -31.69
CA ASP A 109 2.82 -32.40 -32.88
C ASP A 109 3.37 -31.03 -33.30
N THR A 110 2.53 -29.99 -33.29
CA THR A 110 2.91 -28.65 -33.78
C THR A 110 3.38 -27.70 -32.68
N HIS A 111 3.15 -28.03 -31.41
CA HIS A 111 3.35 -27.17 -30.23
C HIS A 111 2.59 -25.83 -30.31
N ASP A 112 1.52 -25.78 -31.12
CA ASP A 112 0.66 -24.61 -31.22
C ASP A 112 -0.25 -24.49 -29.99
N PHE A 113 -0.38 -23.27 -29.47
CA PHE A 113 -1.30 -22.96 -28.38
C PHE A 113 -2.75 -23.33 -28.76
N VAL A 114 -3.39 -24.16 -27.93
CA VAL A 114 -4.78 -24.58 -28.10
C VAL A 114 -5.68 -23.80 -27.13
N LYS A 115 -5.37 -23.86 -25.84
CA LYS A 115 -6.27 -23.33 -24.81
C LYS A 115 -5.52 -22.91 -23.55
N PHE A 116 -5.88 -21.75 -23.03
CA PHE A 116 -5.49 -21.33 -21.70
C PHE A 116 -6.54 -21.79 -20.68
N GLU A 117 -6.11 -22.49 -19.64
CA GLU A 117 -7.02 -23.07 -18.64
C GLU A 117 -7.09 -22.22 -17.37
N LYS A 118 -5.95 -22.11 -16.68
CA LYS A 118 -5.88 -21.49 -15.36
C LYS A 118 -4.44 -21.13 -14.99
N ILE A 119 -4.28 -20.38 -13.91
CA ILE A 119 -3.01 -20.23 -13.21
C ILE A 119 -3.12 -20.79 -11.80
N ARG A 120 -1.98 -21.18 -11.24
CA ARG A 120 -1.80 -21.42 -9.80
C ARG A 120 -0.70 -20.50 -9.30
N ILE A 121 -0.98 -19.76 -8.23
CA ILE A 121 -0.05 -18.84 -7.59
C ILE A 121 0.13 -19.26 -6.15
N GLN A 122 1.37 -19.31 -5.67
CA GLN A 122 1.68 -19.47 -4.26
C GLN A 122 2.30 -18.20 -3.69
N VAL A 123 1.63 -17.56 -2.74
CA VAL A 123 2.16 -16.41 -2.01
C VAL A 123 3.28 -16.89 -1.10
N ASN A 124 4.42 -16.21 -1.16
CA ASN A 124 5.55 -16.51 -0.31
C ASN A 124 5.17 -16.24 1.17
N PRO A 125 5.41 -17.19 2.09
CA PRO A 125 5.11 -17.03 3.52
C PRO A 125 5.61 -15.72 4.12
N THR A 126 6.79 -15.24 3.68
CA THR A 126 7.39 -13.98 4.13
C THR A 126 6.49 -12.76 3.88
N PHE A 127 5.68 -12.81 2.83
CA PHE A 127 4.83 -11.69 2.41
C PHE A 127 3.34 -11.95 2.60
N GLN A 128 2.95 -13.05 3.25
CA GLN A 128 1.55 -13.35 3.55
C GLN A 128 0.85 -12.19 4.26
N TYR A 129 1.54 -11.54 5.20
CA TYR A 129 1.01 -10.39 5.95
C TYR A 129 0.61 -9.19 5.07
N LEU A 130 1.15 -9.10 3.85
CA LEU A 130 0.78 -8.04 2.92
C LEU A 130 -0.61 -8.22 2.35
N LEU A 131 -1.09 -9.46 2.25
CA LEU A 131 -2.31 -9.82 1.53
C LEU A 131 -3.36 -10.47 2.45
N ASN A 132 -2.95 -11.07 3.58
CA ASN A 132 -3.78 -11.85 4.50
C ASN A 132 -3.72 -11.32 5.95
N GLY A 133 -4.79 -11.56 6.72
CA GLY A 133 -4.85 -11.20 8.16
C GLY A 133 -4.82 -9.69 8.42
N ILE A 134 -5.22 -8.87 7.46
CA ILE A 134 -5.03 -7.42 7.51
C ILE A 134 -6.14 -6.78 8.34
N ILE A 135 -5.85 -6.42 9.58
CA ILE A 135 -6.82 -5.82 10.51
C ILE A 135 -6.73 -4.29 10.49
N SER A 136 -5.52 -3.74 10.43
CA SER A 136 -5.24 -2.30 10.44
C SER A 136 -4.16 -1.93 9.41
N ASN A 137 -3.89 -0.62 9.26
CA ASN A 137 -2.84 -0.09 8.38
C ASN A 137 -2.88 -0.63 6.93
N PHE A 138 -4.04 -0.47 6.28
CA PHE A 138 -4.29 -1.06 4.97
C PHE A 138 -4.79 -0.04 3.96
N THR A 139 -4.54 -0.35 2.69
CA THR A 139 -5.16 0.34 1.57
C THR A 139 -6.35 -0.48 1.12
N ARG A 140 -7.48 0.19 0.86
CA ARG A 140 -8.71 -0.44 0.37
C ARG A 140 -9.36 0.38 -0.73
N PHE A 141 -9.83 -0.29 -1.77
CA PHE A 141 -10.62 0.32 -2.84
C PHE A 141 -11.49 -0.69 -3.58
N GLU A 142 -12.48 -0.19 -4.32
CA GLU A 142 -13.31 -1.00 -5.22
C GLU A 142 -12.49 -1.40 -6.46
N LEU A 143 -12.41 -2.71 -6.74
CA LEU A 143 -11.65 -3.21 -7.88
C LEU A 143 -12.17 -2.64 -9.21
N VAL A 144 -13.49 -2.53 -9.35
CA VAL A 144 -14.12 -1.97 -10.54
C VAL A 144 -13.74 -0.50 -10.78
N GLU A 145 -13.62 0.31 -9.72
CA GLU A 145 -13.14 1.69 -9.83
C GLU A 145 -11.70 1.69 -10.33
N PHE A 146 -10.83 0.86 -9.73
CA PHE A 146 -9.43 0.74 -10.12
C PHE A 146 -9.27 0.30 -11.57
N ILE A 147 -9.91 -0.81 -11.95
CA ILE A 147 -9.91 -1.36 -13.31
C ILE A 147 -10.38 -0.27 -14.28
N SER A 148 -11.38 0.53 -13.90
CA SER A 148 -11.93 1.59 -14.75
C SER A 148 -11.00 2.78 -15.04
N LEU A 149 -9.85 2.90 -14.41
CA LEU A 149 -8.87 3.96 -14.68
C LEU A 149 -7.96 3.59 -15.85
N SER A 150 -7.52 4.59 -16.61
CA SER A 150 -6.55 4.41 -17.69
C SER A 150 -5.20 5.06 -17.38
N GLY A 151 -4.12 4.43 -17.85
CA GLY A 151 -2.74 4.82 -17.66
C GLY A 151 -2.06 4.12 -16.46
N LYS A 152 -0.89 3.53 -16.72
CA LYS A 152 -0.09 2.84 -15.67
C LYS A 152 0.27 3.77 -14.50
N TYR A 153 0.61 5.02 -14.80
CA TYR A 153 0.98 6.01 -13.79
C TYR A 153 -0.23 6.47 -12.96
N THR A 154 -1.38 6.62 -13.61
CA THR A 154 -2.66 6.94 -12.96
C THR A 154 -3.01 5.88 -11.93
N LYS A 155 -2.91 4.60 -12.30
CA LYS A 155 -3.23 3.48 -11.40
C LYS A 155 -2.29 3.39 -10.21
N THR A 156 -0.99 3.59 -10.42
CA THR A 156 -0.04 3.66 -9.31
C THR A 156 -0.34 4.84 -8.38
N LEU A 157 -0.61 6.03 -8.93
CA LEU A 157 -0.95 7.21 -8.12
C LEU A 157 -2.28 7.02 -7.37
N TYR A 158 -3.31 6.48 -8.02
CA TYR A 158 -4.59 6.13 -7.40
C TYR A 158 -4.38 5.30 -6.15
N ARG A 159 -3.54 4.26 -6.27
CA ARG A 159 -3.24 3.33 -5.21
C ARG A 159 -2.59 4.01 -4.00
N LEU A 160 -1.64 4.91 -4.26
CA LEU A 160 -1.01 5.72 -3.22
C LEU A 160 -2.02 6.65 -2.57
N LEU A 161 -2.83 7.36 -3.34
CA LEU A 161 -3.83 8.28 -2.79
C LEU A 161 -4.92 7.55 -1.98
N LYS A 162 -5.33 6.33 -2.39
CA LYS A 162 -6.30 5.52 -1.63
C LYS A 162 -5.79 5.12 -0.25
N GLN A 163 -4.48 5.00 -0.04
CA GLN A 163 -3.90 4.79 1.30
C GLN A 163 -4.23 5.97 2.23
N PHE A 164 -4.27 7.19 1.69
CA PHE A 164 -4.46 8.45 2.43
C PHE A 164 -5.89 9.00 2.30
N ARG A 165 -6.84 8.15 1.91
CA ARG A 165 -8.23 8.58 1.62
C ARG A 165 -8.94 9.24 2.82
N SER A 166 -8.58 8.85 4.04
CA SER A 166 -9.15 9.40 5.28
C SER A 166 -8.54 10.74 5.70
N THR A 167 -7.34 11.07 5.21
CA THR A 167 -6.67 12.36 5.52
C THR A 167 -6.78 13.35 4.37
N GLY A 168 -6.96 12.87 3.14
CA GLY A 168 -6.96 13.72 1.95
C GLY A 168 -5.58 14.29 1.60
N TYR A 169 -4.51 13.77 2.21
CA TYR A 169 -3.16 14.35 2.10
C TYR A 169 -2.07 13.28 1.99
N LEU A 170 -1.23 13.39 0.97
CA LEU A 170 -0.06 12.55 0.72
C LEU A 170 1.16 13.44 0.50
N LYS A 171 2.26 13.17 1.19
CA LYS A 171 3.56 13.82 0.98
C LYS A 171 4.65 12.77 0.79
N MET A 172 5.51 12.97 -0.19
CA MET A 172 6.62 12.07 -0.50
C MET A 172 7.88 12.83 -0.90
N GLU A 173 9.04 12.27 -0.55
CA GLU A 173 10.31 12.68 -1.14
C GLU A 173 10.31 12.40 -2.65
N TRP A 174 10.96 13.28 -3.41
CA TRP A 174 10.86 13.27 -4.87
C TRP A 174 11.46 12.01 -5.50
N GLU A 175 12.61 11.57 -5.00
CA GLU A 175 13.27 10.35 -5.47
C GLU A 175 12.44 9.11 -5.17
N GLU A 176 11.80 9.06 -4.00
CA GLU A 176 10.90 7.98 -3.62
C GLU A 176 9.65 7.97 -4.49
N PHE A 177 9.07 9.14 -4.77
CA PHE A 177 7.95 9.27 -5.70
C PHE A 177 8.30 8.74 -7.09
N LYS A 178 9.46 9.14 -7.65
CA LYS A 178 9.92 8.62 -8.96
C LYS A 178 10.10 7.10 -8.93
N ARG A 179 10.69 6.56 -7.86
CA ARG A 179 10.91 5.12 -7.69
C ARG A 179 9.61 4.34 -7.66
N VAL A 180 8.63 4.79 -6.88
CA VAL A 180 7.34 4.10 -6.70
C VAL A 180 6.44 4.23 -7.94
N ILE A 181 6.43 5.39 -8.59
CA ILE A 181 5.67 5.64 -9.82
C ILE A 181 6.31 4.98 -11.04
N ASP A 182 7.55 4.50 -10.95
CA ASP A 182 8.32 3.92 -12.05
C ASP A 182 8.55 4.94 -13.19
N ILE A 183 9.05 6.13 -12.80
CA ILE A 183 9.39 7.22 -13.73
C ILE A 183 10.77 6.94 -14.35
N PRO A 184 10.90 6.91 -15.69
CA PRO A 184 12.20 6.77 -16.35
C PRO A 184 13.15 7.92 -16.01
N GLU A 185 14.41 7.59 -15.75
CA GLU A 185 15.45 8.54 -15.31
C GLU A 185 15.70 9.68 -16.31
N ASN A 186 15.47 9.43 -17.61
CA ASN A 186 15.69 10.39 -18.67
C ASN A 186 14.58 11.45 -18.81
N LYS A 187 13.50 11.38 -18.01
CA LYS A 187 12.41 12.37 -18.08
C LYS A 187 12.76 13.65 -17.35
N THR A 188 12.66 14.75 -18.06
CA THR A 188 12.73 16.10 -17.48
C THR A 188 11.50 16.40 -16.62
N MET A 189 11.61 17.38 -15.72
CA MET A 189 10.49 17.82 -14.88
C MET A 189 9.24 18.24 -15.68
N GLY A 190 9.44 18.92 -16.81
CA GLY A 190 8.34 19.34 -17.69
C GLY A 190 7.64 18.15 -18.37
N GLU A 191 8.41 17.12 -18.74
CA GLU A 191 7.85 15.87 -19.29
C GLU A 191 7.10 15.07 -18.23
N ILE A 192 7.59 15.05 -16.98
CA ILE A 192 6.87 14.42 -15.86
C ILE A 192 5.52 15.12 -15.65
N ASP A 193 5.48 16.46 -15.62
CA ASP A 193 4.21 17.18 -15.53
C ASP A 193 3.29 16.86 -16.72
N LYS A 194 3.82 16.91 -17.95
CA LYS A 194 3.04 16.77 -19.19
C LYS A 194 2.49 15.37 -19.41
N PHE A 195 3.30 14.33 -19.18
CA PHE A 195 3.00 12.96 -19.57
C PHE A 195 2.60 12.05 -18.40
N ILE A 196 2.84 12.47 -17.15
CA ILE A 196 2.57 11.65 -15.96
C ILE A 196 1.57 12.34 -15.06
N LEU A 197 1.92 13.49 -14.45
CA LEU A 197 1.11 14.11 -13.41
C LEU A 197 -0.21 14.69 -13.95
N LYS A 198 -0.16 15.53 -15.00
CA LYS A 198 -1.39 16.14 -15.56
C LYS A 198 -2.37 15.10 -16.12
N PRO A 199 -1.93 14.09 -16.91
CA PRO A 199 -2.83 13.05 -17.38
C PRO A 199 -3.43 12.23 -16.22
N ALA A 200 -2.62 11.88 -15.21
CA ALA A 200 -3.11 11.15 -14.05
C ALA A 200 -4.16 11.97 -13.27
N LEU A 201 -3.89 13.24 -12.96
CA LEU A 201 -4.87 14.10 -12.28
C LEU A 201 -6.16 14.24 -13.08
N LYS A 202 -6.06 14.44 -14.40
CA LYS A 202 -7.24 14.54 -15.26
C LYS A 202 -8.08 13.26 -15.21
N GLU A 203 -7.43 12.10 -15.24
CA GLU A 203 -8.12 10.81 -15.21
C GLU A 203 -8.76 10.52 -13.83
N LEU A 204 -8.08 10.88 -12.74
CA LEU A 204 -8.51 10.70 -11.34
C LEU A 204 -9.61 11.65 -10.89
N THR A 205 -9.73 12.81 -11.54
CA THR A 205 -10.78 13.82 -11.28
C THR A 205 -11.94 13.74 -12.28
N LYS A 206 -11.85 12.87 -13.29
CA LYS A 206 -12.90 12.67 -14.29
C LYS A 206 -14.12 11.99 -13.66
N PRO A 207 -15.33 12.57 -13.74
CA PRO A 207 -16.55 11.89 -13.32
C PRO A 207 -16.78 10.62 -14.15
N ARG A 208 -17.18 9.54 -13.46
CA ARG A 208 -17.49 8.25 -14.06
C ARG A 208 -18.81 7.76 -13.52
N THR A 209 -19.59 7.12 -14.39
CA THR A 209 -20.77 6.38 -13.96
C THR A 209 -20.35 4.93 -13.73
N LEU A 210 -20.38 4.50 -12.47
CA LEU A 210 -20.12 3.12 -12.08
C LEU A 210 -21.39 2.60 -11.39
N PHE A 211 -21.99 1.53 -11.94
CA PHE A 211 -23.29 1.00 -11.48
C PHE A 211 -24.38 2.07 -11.37
N ASP A 212 -24.54 2.88 -12.42
CA ASP A 212 -25.52 3.98 -12.50
C ASP A 212 -25.33 5.11 -11.47
N ILE A 213 -24.26 5.05 -10.67
CA ILE A 213 -23.87 6.08 -9.72
C ILE A 213 -22.71 6.88 -10.31
N LYS A 214 -22.93 8.20 -10.48
CA LYS A 214 -21.86 9.11 -10.86
C LYS A 214 -20.93 9.34 -9.66
N ARG A 215 -19.66 8.99 -9.80
CA ARG A 215 -18.62 9.17 -8.79
C ARG A 215 -17.39 9.83 -9.41
N ILE A 216 -16.66 10.58 -8.59
CA ILE A 216 -15.35 11.13 -8.94
C ILE A 216 -14.33 10.40 -8.04
N PRO A 217 -13.31 9.72 -8.59
CA PRO A 217 -12.36 8.96 -7.77
C PRO A 217 -11.69 9.80 -6.68
N PHE A 218 -11.34 11.05 -6.99
CA PHE A 218 -10.82 12.03 -6.03
C PHE A 218 -11.31 13.44 -6.37
N GLU A 219 -12.14 14.01 -5.50
CA GLU A 219 -12.59 15.40 -5.61
C GLU A 219 -11.51 16.38 -5.13
N ASN A 220 -11.41 17.53 -5.79
CA ASN A 220 -10.43 18.58 -5.48
C ASN A 220 -8.96 18.10 -5.45
N LEU A 221 -8.63 17.05 -6.22
CA LEU A 221 -7.27 16.54 -6.29
C LEU A 221 -6.32 17.57 -6.92
N SER A 222 -5.29 17.94 -6.18
CA SER A 222 -4.23 18.84 -6.63
C SER A 222 -2.86 18.35 -6.16
N TYR A 223 -1.78 18.89 -6.74
CA TYR A 223 -0.43 18.61 -6.28
C TYR A 223 0.44 19.86 -6.22
N THR A 224 1.38 19.88 -5.29
CA THR A 224 2.41 20.91 -5.15
C THR A 224 3.79 20.27 -5.09
N LYS A 225 4.77 20.87 -5.77
CA LYS A 225 6.17 20.41 -5.73
C LYS A 225 6.94 21.22 -4.69
N ILE A 226 7.54 20.53 -3.73
CA ILE A 226 8.38 21.13 -2.68
C ILE A 226 9.77 21.38 -3.26
N LYS A 227 10.26 22.61 -3.13
CA LYS A 227 11.60 23.01 -3.58
C LYS A 227 12.56 23.10 -2.40
N GLY A 228 13.77 22.59 -2.57
CA GLY A 228 14.85 22.74 -1.61
C GLY A 228 15.43 24.16 -1.58
N LYS A 229 16.32 24.42 -0.61
CA LYS A 229 17.06 25.69 -0.52
C LYS A 229 18.04 25.79 -1.69
N GLY A 230 17.91 26.81 -2.53
CA GLY A 230 18.81 27.10 -3.65
C GLY A 230 18.97 28.61 -3.86
N ARG A 231 20.13 29.05 -4.39
CA ARG A 231 20.35 30.45 -4.80
C ARG A 231 19.73 30.67 -6.19
N GLY A 232 18.82 31.63 -6.34
CA GLY A 232 18.23 32.05 -7.63
C GLY A 232 16.82 31.49 -7.91
N ARG A 233 16.36 31.56 -9.17
CA ARG A 233 15.00 31.16 -9.61
C ARG A 233 14.81 29.64 -9.55
N GLY A 234 14.54 29.13 -8.35
CA GLY A 234 13.93 27.83 -8.09
C GLY A 234 14.93 26.74 -7.73
N GLY A 235 15.02 26.41 -6.44
CA GLY A 235 15.74 25.22 -5.99
C GLY A 235 15.18 23.93 -6.57
N ASN A 236 16.00 22.87 -6.53
CA ASN A 236 15.62 21.53 -7.00
C ASN A 236 14.37 21.03 -6.29
N VAL A 237 13.54 20.26 -7.00
CA VAL A 237 12.36 19.62 -6.40
C VAL A 237 12.85 18.49 -5.50
N ILE A 238 12.55 18.60 -4.20
CA ILE A 238 12.93 17.61 -3.18
C ILE A 238 11.75 16.76 -2.76
N GLY A 239 10.51 17.20 -3.00
CA GLY A 239 9.34 16.43 -2.67
C GLY A 239 8.09 16.85 -3.44
N ILE A 240 7.03 16.08 -3.24
CA ILE A 240 5.71 16.32 -3.83
C ILE A 240 4.62 16.08 -2.79
N GLU A 241 3.62 16.93 -2.81
CA GLU A 241 2.44 16.86 -1.95
C GLU A 241 1.20 16.77 -2.83
N PHE A 242 0.25 15.93 -2.45
CA PHE A 242 -1.07 15.82 -3.05
C PHE A 242 -2.12 16.13 -1.99
N THR A 243 -3.15 16.89 -2.37
CA THR A 243 -4.32 17.18 -1.54
C THR A 243 -5.58 16.82 -2.29
N PHE A 244 -6.59 16.32 -1.60
CA PHE A 244 -7.91 16.00 -2.14
C PHE A 244 -8.94 15.94 -1.03
N THR A 245 -10.23 15.97 -1.38
CA THR A 245 -11.33 15.87 -0.41
C THR A 245 -11.32 14.50 0.26
N ILE A 246 -11.40 14.50 1.59
CA ILE A 246 -11.46 13.29 2.42
C ILE A 246 -12.62 12.40 1.98
N GLN A 247 -12.39 11.10 1.96
CA GLN A 247 -13.39 10.09 1.64
C GLN A 247 -13.72 9.33 2.91
N GLU A 248 -15.01 9.35 3.29
CA GLU A 248 -15.53 8.56 4.40
C GLU A 248 -15.09 7.10 4.28
N PRO A 249 -14.83 6.40 5.40
CA PRO A 249 -14.75 4.94 5.40
C PRO A 249 -15.95 4.38 4.66
N LEU A 250 -15.71 3.71 3.52
CA LEU A 250 -16.69 2.84 2.87
C LEU A 250 -17.20 1.88 3.97
N GLU A 251 -18.34 2.18 4.57
CA GLU A 251 -18.85 1.55 5.78
C GLU A 251 -18.79 0.02 5.64
N LEU A 252 -18.15 -0.63 6.60
CA LEU A 252 -18.54 -1.99 6.95
C LEU A 252 -19.85 -1.83 7.70
N LYS A 253 -20.87 -2.63 7.40
CA LYS A 253 -21.82 -2.98 8.45
C LYS A 253 -20.99 -3.67 9.53
N GLU A 254 -20.61 -2.92 10.55
CA GLU A 254 -19.66 -3.31 11.60
C GLU A 254 -20.14 -4.53 12.44
N GLU A 255 -21.36 -5.00 12.19
CA GLU A 255 -21.95 -6.19 12.80
C GLU A 255 -21.27 -7.51 12.37
N THR A 256 -20.64 -7.59 11.20
CA THR A 256 -20.02 -8.84 10.71
C THR A 256 -18.63 -9.07 11.30
N ILE A 257 -17.84 -8.00 11.49
CA ILE A 257 -16.47 -8.09 12.01
C ILE A 257 -16.45 -8.56 13.47
N LYS A 258 -17.44 -8.13 14.28
CA LYS A 258 -17.57 -8.59 15.67
C LYS A 258 -17.91 -10.08 15.77
N LYS A 259 -18.69 -10.62 14.82
CA LYS A 259 -19.03 -12.05 14.78
C LYS A 259 -17.88 -12.91 14.29
N GLU A 260 -17.19 -12.50 13.22
CA GLU A 260 -16.03 -13.24 12.69
C GLU A 260 -14.82 -13.22 13.64
N SER A 261 -14.60 -12.11 14.36
CA SER A 261 -13.53 -12.03 15.38
C SER A 261 -13.80 -12.92 16.60
N GLN A 262 -15.08 -13.16 16.94
CA GLN A 262 -15.50 -14.05 18.04
C GLN A 262 -15.49 -15.52 17.65
N GLU A 263 -15.75 -15.85 16.38
CA GLU A 263 -15.69 -17.22 15.86
C GLU A 263 -14.24 -17.68 15.63
N LEU A 264 -13.33 -16.81 15.13
CA LEU A 264 -11.91 -17.17 14.95
C LEU A 264 -11.11 -17.31 16.26
N THR A 265 -11.60 -16.77 17.39
CA THR A 265 -10.93 -16.92 18.69
C THR A 265 -11.18 -18.29 19.34
N GLN A 266 -12.16 -19.07 18.85
CA GLN A 266 -12.52 -20.36 19.45
C GLN A 266 -11.76 -21.56 18.87
N GLU A 267 -11.05 -21.41 17.74
CA GLU A 267 -10.40 -22.53 17.05
C GLU A 267 -8.86 -22.57 17.11
N ILE A 268 -8.19 -21.50 17.60
CA ILE A 268 -6.72 -21.45 17.68
C ILE A 268 -6.28 -21.43 19.14
N PRO A 269 -5.46 -22.40 19.62
CA PRO A 269 -5.00 -22.43 21.00
C PRO A 269 -4.30 -21.11 21.40
N PRO A 270 -4.61 -20.51 22.56
CA PRO A 270 -4.11 -19.21 23.01
C PRO A 270 -2.58 -19.07 22.97
N GLU A 271 -1.87 -20.19 23.14
CA GLU A 271 -0.42 -20.29 23.20
C GLU A 271 0.27 -19.99 21.84
N ALA A 272 -0.41 -20.25 20.71
CA ALA A 272 0.14 -19.97 19.38
C ALA A 272 0.11 -18.47 19.02
N ASN A 273 -0.92 -17.75 19.51
CA ASN A 273 -1.04 -16.30 19.30
C ASN A 273 -0.02 -15.52 20.14
N GLN A 274 0.27 -15.98 21.36
CA GLN A 274 1.28 -15.36 22.23
C GLN A 274 2.69 -15.52 21.63
N HIS A 275 3.04 -16.73 21.19
CA HIS A 275 4.35 -16.99 20.59
C HIS A 275 4.56 -16.21 19.27
N GLN A 276 3.52 -16.04 18.43
CA GLN A 276 3.61 -15.26 17.20
C GLN A 276 3.69 -13.75 17.46
N ALA A 277 2.97 -13.24 18.46
CA ALA A 277 3.04 -11.84 18.89
C ALA A 277 4.40 -11.50 19.54
N GLU A 278 4.95 -12.40 20.36
CA GLU A 278 6.28 -12.24 20.98
C GLU A 278 7.40 -12.29 19.92
N ARG A 279 7.30 -13.17 18.92
CA ARG A 279 8.24 -13.21 17.79
C ARG A 279 8.13 -11.96 16.90
N LEU A 280 6.94 -11.39 16.75
CA LEU A 280 6.71 -10.14 16.04
C LEU A 280 7.34 -8.96 16.78
N GLN A 281 7.20 -8.91 18.11
CA GLN A 281 7.83 -7.89 18.94
C GLN A 281 9.35 -8.03 18.93
N GLU A 282 9.90 -9.24 19.05
CA GLU A 282 11.34 -9.50 18.90
C GLU A 282 11.87 -9.11 17.51
N CYS A 283 11.11 -9.36 16.45
CA CYS A 283 11.49 -9.01 15.08
C CYS A 283 11.46 -7.50 14.88
N ILE A 284 10.43 -6.82 15.39
CA ILE A 284 10.33 -5.36 15.41
C ILE A 284 11.49 -4.76 16.22
N ASP A 285 11.78 -5.24 17.42
CA ASP A 285 12.86 -4.71 18.26
C ASP A 285 14.25 -4.89 17.62
N ARG A 286 14.46 -5.99 16.88
CA ARG A 286 15.68 -6.23 16.08
C ARG A 286 15.79 -5.31 14.86
N ILE A 287 14.68 -5.01 14.20
CA ILE A 287 14.62 -4.09 13.05
C ILE A 287 14.80 -2.63 13.52
N THR A 288 14.21 -2.27 14.66
CA THR A 288 14.16 -0.89 15.16
C THR A 288 15.48 -0.45 15.83
N LYS A 289 16.29 -1.39 16.33
CA LYS A 289 17.66 -1.12 16.82
C LYS A 289 18.66 -0.72 15.73
N SER A 290 18.35 -0.93 14.44
CA SER A 290 19.32 -0.77 13.34
C SER A 290 19.22 0.55 12.56
N LYS A 291 18.04 1.14 12.38
CA LYS A 291 17.90 2.45 11.70
C LYS A 291 16.63 3.15 12.16
N ARG A 292 16.74 4.44 12.51
CA ARG A 292 15.61 5.36 12.65
C ARG A 292 14.81 5.38 11.34
N ILE A 293 13.63 4.77 11.33
CA ILE A 293 12.63 4.92 10.27
C ILE A 293 11.35 5.45 10.94
N PRO A 294 10.73 6.53 10.43
CA PRO A 294 9.56 7.12 11.06
C PRO A 294 8.34 6.22 10.90
N THR A 295 7.63 6.03 12.01
CA THR A 295 6.33 5.36 12.14
C THR A 295 5.22 6.14 11.40
N PRO A 296 4.10 5.48 11.03
CA PRO A 296 3.06 6.04 10.16
C PRO A 296 2.38 7.25 10.79
N THR A 297 2.36 8.36 10.06
CA THR A 297 1.90 9.66 10.56
C THR A 297 0.38 9.75 10.53
N ALA A 298 -0.23 9.56 11.70
CA ALA A 298 -1.50 10.19 12.06
C ALA A 298 -1.38 11.73 11.94
N PRO A 299 -2.49 12.48 11.80
CA PRO A 299 -2.43 13.94 11.67
C PRO A 299 -1.69 14.55 12.87
N ILE A 300 -0.49 15.09 12.60
CA ILE A 300 0.35 15.69 13.62
C ILE A 300 -0.27 17.04 14.03
N MET A 301 -0.58 17.19 15.31
CA MET A 301 -0.82 18.48 15.95
C MET A 301 0.52 19.11 16.31
N TYR A 302 1.07 19.92 15.39
CA TYR A 302 2.40 20.53 15.54
C TYR A 302 2.57 21.44 16.77
N ALA A 303 1.47 21.92 17.37
CA ALA A 303 1.51 22.89 18.47
C ALA A 303 2.25 22.40 19.73
N TYR A 304 2.27 21.08 19.97
CA TYR A 304 2.85 20.50 21.18
C TYR A 304 4.24 19.86 20.95
N VAL A 305 4.69 19.77 19.70
CA VAL A 305 5.98 19.16 19.37
C VAL A 305 7.11 20.08 19.83
N GLY A 306 8.05 19.51 20.59
CA GLY A 306 9.21 20.23 21.11
C GLY A 306 9.09 20.71 22.55
N ILE A 307 7.93 20.56 23.17
CA ILE A 307 7.71 20.83 24.61
C ILE A 307 8.48 19.81 25.46
N HIS A 308 9.13 20.27 26.53
CA HIS A 308 9.81 19.41 27.50
C HIS A 308 8.88 19.16 28.68
N LEU A 309 8.76 17.90 29.08
CA LEU A 309 8.00 17.43 30.22
C LEU A 309 8.94 16.78 31.25
N GLU A 310 8.47 16.63 32.49
CA GLU A 310 9.06 15.71 33.47
C GLU A 310 9.07 14.29 32.87
N GLY A 311 10.26 13.83 32.45
CA GLY A 311 10.46 12.51 31.84
C GLY A 311 10.82 12.53 30.34
N GLY A 312 10.82 13.67 29.65
CA GLY A 312 11.33 13.73 28.28
C GLY A 312 10.74 14.83 27.40
N LYS A 313 11.08 14.79 26.11
CA LYS A 313 10.64 15.77 25.11
C LYS A 313 9.55 15.21 24.21
N ILE A 314 8.46 15.95 24.02
CA ILE A 314 7.44 15.58 23.04
C ILE A 314 8.03 15.67 21.63
N ILE A 315 8.08 14.55 20.92
CA ILE A 315 8.59 14.44 19.55
C ILE A 315 7.46 14.33 18.51
N ASN A 316 6.27 13.91 18.95
CA ASN A 316 5.08 13.82 18.10
C ASN A 316 3.81 14.01 18.94
N ALA A 317 2.76 14.55 18.34
CA ALA A 317 1.45 14.66 18.94
C ALA A 317 0.41 14.48 17.85
N TYR A 318 -0.56 13.58 18.00
CA TYR A 318 -1.51 13.25 16.94
C TYR A 318 -2.87 12.82 17.48
N LYS A 319 -3.87 12.84 16.60
CA LYS A 319 -5.21 12.28 16.88
C LYS A 319 -5.47 11.08 15.99
N SER A 320 -5.85 9.96 16.59
CA SER A 320 -6.28 8.76 15.88
C SER A 320 -7.68 8.37 16.34
N GLN A 321 -8.64 8.31 15.42
CA GLN A 321 -10.07 8.14 15.73
C GLN A 321 -10.55 9.20 16.74
N ASN A 322 -10.84 8.81 17.98
CA ASN A 322 -11.28 9.66 19.09
C ASN A 322 -10.27 9.74 20.25
N VAL A 323 -9.01 9.34 20.01
CA VAL A 323 -7.96 9.35 21.03
C VAL A 323 -6.86 10.33 20.62
N TYR A 324 -6.43 11.16 21.55
CA TYR A 324 -5.35 12.12 21.41
C TYR A 324 -4.09 11.52 22.01
N SER A 325 -2.98 11.47 21.27
CA SER A 325 -1.75 10.82 21.75
C SER A 325 -0.53 11.72 21.57
N ILE A 326 0.45 11.56 22.46
CA ILE A 326 1.78 12.19 22.35
C ILE A 326 2.88 11.12 22.45
N GLU A 327 3.93 11.30 21.68
CA GLU A 327 5.17 10.52 21.77
C GLU A 327 6.23 11.36 22.49
N ILE A 328 6.79 10.80 23.56
CA ILE A 328 7.79 11.42 24.41
C ILE A 328 9.11 10.68 24.24
N LEU A 329 10.16 11.39 23.87
CA LEU A 329 11.54 10.90 23.87
C LEU A 329 12.16 11.15 25.25
N THR A 330 12.44 10.09 25.96
CA THR A 330 13.07 10.10 27.29
C THR A 330 14.60 10.30 27.19
N GLU A 331 15.25 10.56 28.32
CA GLU A 331 16.72 10.73 28.37
C GLU A 331 17.51 9.46 28.00
N ASP A 332 16.93 8.28 28.22
CA ASP A 332 17.51 6.98 27.84
C ASP A 332 17.26 6.62 26.36
N ASN A 333 16.79 7.57 25.55
CA ASN A 333 16.47 7.41 24.13
C ASN A 333 15.34 6.40 23.84
N SER A 334 14.54 6.04 24.84
CA SER A 334 13.30 5.28 24.63
C SER A 334 12.13 6.21 24.26
N THR A 335 11.07 5.65 23.69
CA THR A 335 9.88 6.41 23.29
C THR A 335 8.68 5.91 24.07
N ILE A 336 8.04 6.83 24.80
CA ILE A 336 6.82 6.57 25.56
C ILE A 336 5.64 7.19 24.81
N ILE A 337 4.53 6.46 24.71
CA ILE A 337 3.28 6.95 24.09
C ILE A 337 2.25 7.12 25.19
N LEU A 338 1.73 8.34 25.34
CA LEU A 338 0.60 8.63 26.22
C LEU A 338 -0.63 8.95 25.37
N SER A 339 -1.80 8.53 25.86
CA SER A 339 -3.07 8.64 25.15
C SER A 339 -4.17 9.19 26.07
N PHE A 340 -5.02 10.04 25.51
CA PHE A 340 -6.04 10.82 26.20
C PHE A 340 -7.36 10.73 25.43
N ALA A 341 -8.48 10.68 26.15
CA ALA A 341 -9.80 10.56 25.54
C ALA A 341 -10.27 11.89 24.93
N THR A 342 -9.80 13.02 25.47
CA THR A 342 -10.14 14.37 24.98
C THR A 342 -8.90 15.26 24.81
N ILE A 343 -9.03 16.30 23.98
CA ILE A 343 -7.96 17.30 23.82
C ILE A 343 -7.70 18.06 25.12
N THR A 344 -8.73 18.29 25.93
CA THR A 344 -8.64 18.99 27.21
C THR A 344 -7.83 18.21 28.25
N GLU A 345 -7.95 16.87 28.27
CA GLU A 345 -7.12 16.00 29.11
C GLU A 345 -5.64 16.07 28.71
N LEU A 346 -5.36 16.02 27.41
CA LEU A 346 -4.00 16.18 26.89
C LEU A 346 -3.41 17.54 27.28
N GLU A 347 -4.15 18.64 27.07
CA GLU A 347 -3.71 19.99 27.42
C GLU A 347 -3.46 20.15 28.92
N SER A 348 -4.30 19.55 29.75
CA SER A 348 -4.14 19.56 31.21
C SER A 348 -2.89 18.81 31.64
N TYR A 349 -2.65 17.63 31.07
CA TYR A 349 -1.43 16.84 31.35
C TYR A 349 -0.16 17.58 30.98
N ILE A 350 -0.11 18.18 29.78
CA ILE A 350 1.04 18.98 29.33
C ILE A 350 1.27 20.13 30.30
N LYS A 351 0.22 20.87 30.67
CA LYS A 351 0.33 22.01 31.58
C LYS A 351 0.84 21.63 32.97
N GLU A 352 0.49 20.45 33.46
CA GLU A 352 0.91 19.95 34.78
C GLU A 352 2.36 19.45 34.79
N HIS A 353 2.85 18.89 33.68
CA HIS A 353 4.15 18.22 33.62
C HIS A 353 5.21 18.97 32.81
N GLN A 354 4.88 20.15 32.25
CA GLN A 354 5.80 20.95 31.44
C GLN A 354 6.83 21.69 32.30
N ILE A 355 8.10 21.60 31.90
CA ILE A 355 9.26 22.27 32.53
C ILE A 355 9.67 23.52 31.74
#